data_AF-V9IJU7-F1
#
_entry.id   AF-V9IJU7-F1
#
_cell.length_a   1.000
_cell.length_b   1.000
_cell.length_c   1.000
_cell.angle_alpha   90.00
_cell.angle_beta   90.00
_cell.angle_gamma   90.00
#
_symmetry.space_group_name_H-M   'P 1'
#
loop_
_entity.id
_entity.type
_entity.pdbx_description
1 polymer ?
#
loop_
_entity_poly.entity_id
_entity_poly.type
_entity_poly.pdbx_seq_one_letter_code
_entity_poly.pdbx_strand_id
1 'polypeptide(L)'
;MSVPPPATPNLSAPPPNLTTINTSGSYQHRYTNHRDGARGFFKPFRPYHAPKIVAAGQDTLQDEFDGKRLRKSVMRKTVDYNSAIIKSLENRVWQRDYRDRRALQPDVMYYPDLLPPPSYVDNPINAVTTRFVKTATNKMRCPIFCMAWTPEGRRLVTGASSGEFTLWNGLTFNFETILQAHDSPVRTMVWSHNESWMVTGDHAGYVKYWQSNMNNVKMFQAHKEAIRGLRYTIHHTSPYVSCATVIDDPSILAVVEISDMTLILFLFWFYNILVLKTLILVWVHR
;
A
#
# COMPACT_ATOMS: atom_id res chain seq x y z
N MET A 1 -53.75 17.34 -45.26
CA MET A 1 -53.36 18.53 -44.47
C MET A 1 -51.91 18.32 -44.05
N SER A 2 -50.97 18.99 -44.72
CA SER A 2 -49.52 18.84 -44.52
C SER A 2 -48.96 20.05 -43.77
N VAL A 3 -48.27 19.81 -42.66
CA VAL A 3 -47.64 20.85 -41.83
C VAL A 3 -46.28 21.23 -42.45
N PRO A 4 -45.92 22.54 -42.55
CA PRO A 4 -44.64 22.94 -43.11
C PRO A 4 -43.48 22.75 -42.11
N PRO A 5 -42.22 22.65 -42.57
CA PRO A 5 -41.08 22.45 -41.69
C PRO A 5 -40.69 23.75 -40.93
N PRO A 6 -40.05 23.64 -39.75
CA PRO A 6 -39.64 24.80 -38.97
C PRO A 6 -38.43 25.50 -39.62
N ALA A 7 -38.41 26.83 -39.54
CA ALA A 7 -37.32 27.65 -40.07
C ALA A 7 -36.04 27.50 -39.23
N THR A 8 -34.88 27.50 -39.89
CA THR A 8 -33.56 27.47 -39.26
C THR A 8 -33.24 28.80 -38.55
N PRO A 9 -32.61 28.78 -37.36
CA PRO A 9 -32.29 30.02 -36.65
C PRO A 9 -31.10 30.74 -37.33
N ASN A 10 -31.27 32.03 -37.59
CA ASN A 10 -30.24 32.90 -38.16
C ASN A 10 -29.19 33.28 -37.10
N LEU A 11 -27.96 32.76 -37.24
CA LEU A 11 -26.85 32.92 -36.29
C LEU A 11 -26.06 34.24 -36.44
N SER A 12 -26.59 35.24 -37.15
CA SER A 12 -25.86 36.49 -37.43
C SER A 12 -26.29 37.71 -36.59
N ALA A 13 -27.15 37.56 -35.58
CA ALA A 13 -27.55 38.66 -34.71
C ALA A 13 -26.81 38.64 -33.35
N PRO A 14 -26.26 39.76 -32.88
CA PRO A 14 -25.66 39.84 -31.55
C PRO A 14 -26.76 39.80 -30.46
N PRO A 15 -26.50 39.21 -29.29
CA PRO A 15 -27.50 39.07 -28.23
C PRO A 15 -27.86 40.42 -27.59
N PRO A 16 -29.11 40.60 -27.14
CA PRO A 16 -29.57 41.83 -26.51
C PRO A 16 -28.96 42.02 -25.11
N ASN A 17 -28.56 43.26 -24.81
CA ASN A 17 -28.01 43.67 -23.51
C ASN A 17 -29.04 43.48 -22.38
N LEU A 18 -28.73 42.64 -21.40
CA LEU A 18 -29.40 42.65 -20.09
C LEU A 18 -28.52 43.34 -19.06
N THR A 19 -28.98 44.49 -18.59
CA THR A 19 -28.42 45.27 -17.49
C THR A 19 -28.76 44.67 -16.13
N THR A 20 -27.72 44.47 -15.31
CA THR A 20 -27.62 44.62 -13.84
C THR A 20 -28.70 44.00 -12.93
N ILE A 21 -28.35 42.89 -12.27
CA ILE A 21 -28.81 42.56 -10.91
C ILE A 21 -27.59 42.21 -10.03
N ASN A 22 -27.62 42.78 -8.84
CA ASN A 22 -26.57 42.97 -7.85
C ASN A 22 -26.15 41.65 -7.14
N THR A 23 -24.86 41.30 -7.15
CA THR A 23 -24.29 40.20 -6.35
C THR A 23 -23.38 40.75 -5.26
N SER A 24 -23.94 40.95 -4.07
CA SER A 24 -23.16 41.05 -2.84
C SER A 24 -22.54 39.69 -2.52
N GLY A 25 -21.25 39.52 -2.82
CA GLY A 25 -20.50 38.29 -2.54
C GLY A 25 -19.14 38.29 -3.24
N SER A 26 -18.22 39.14 -2.77
CA SER A 26 -16.88 39.34 -3.34
C SER A 26 -15.98 38.10 -3.20
N TYR A 27 -15.80 37.34 -4.28
CA TYR A 27 -14.61 36.52 -4.50
C TYR A 27 -13.59 37.33 -5.32
N GLN A 28 -12.69 38.04 -4.62
CA GLN A 28 -11.50 38.63 -5.26
C GLN A 28 -10.39 37.58 -5.36
N HIS A 29 -10.02 37.21 -6.59
CA HIS A 29 -8.69 36.70 -6.89
C HIS A 29 -7.67 37.81 -6.59
N ARG A 30 -6.82 37.60 -5.58
CA ARG A 30 -5.74 38.52 -5.25
C ARG A 30 -4.41 37.82 -5.53
N TYR A 31 -3.83 38.08 -6.71
CA TYR A 31 -2.39 37.97 -6.90
C TYR A 31 -1.75 39.22 -6.29
N THR A 32 -1.13 39.08 -5.12
CA THR A 32 -0.27 40.14 -4.57
C THR A 32 1.20 39.82 -4.87
N ASN A 33 1.78 40.58 -5.80
CA ASN A 33 3.21 40.81 -5.85
C ASN A 33 3.60 41.64 -4.60
N HIS A 34 4.33 41.04 -3.66
CA HIS A 34 5.08 41.79 -2.65
C HIS A 34 6.57 41.49 -2.78
N ARG A 35 7.25 42.47 -3.36
CA ARG A 35 8.68 42.68 -3.24
C ARG A 35 8.87 43.45 -1.93
N ASP A 36 9.47 42.83 -0.91
CA ASP A 36 10.17 43.53 0.18
C ASP A 36 10.94 42.57 1.12
N GLY A 37 12.22 42.90 1.31
CA GLY A 37 12.91 42.90 2.62
C GLY A 37 13.11 41.58 3.38
N ALA A 38 14.33 41.04 3.28
CA ALA A 38 15.05 40.22 4.25
C ALA A 38 14.36 39.91 5.60
N ARG A 39 14.08 38.61 5.88
CA ARG A 39 14.14 37.97 7.21
C ARG A 39 14.00 36.44 7.12
N GLY A 40 15.07 35.72 7.50
CA GLY A 40 15.13 34.39 8.12
C GLY A 40 14.19 33.25 7.70
N PHE A 41 14.77 32.22 7.10
CA PHE A 41 14.16 30.95 6.67
C PHE A 41 13.98 29.92 7.81
N PHE A 42 13.39 30.30 8.95
CA PHE A 42 13.06 29.36 10.04
C PHE A 42 11.75 29.76 10.75
N LYS A 43 10.76 28.86 10.79
CA LYS A 43 9.62 29.00 11.70
C LYS A 43 10.05 28.49 13.09
N PRO A 44 9.80 29.22 14.20
CA PRO A 44 10.16 28.73 15.53
C PRO A 44 9.31 27.52 15.93
N PHE A 45 9.95 26.56 16.59
CA PHE A 45 9.31 25.43 17.26
C PHE A 45 8.26 25.93 18.27
N ARG A 46 7.05 25.38 18.23
CA ARG A 46 6.05 25.59 19.29
C ARG A 46 6.27 24.57 20.41
N PRO A 47 6.52 24.98 21.67
CA PRO A 47 6.67 24.05 22.77
C PRO A 47 5.37 23.29 23.06
N TYR A 48 5.51 21.99 23.33
CA TYR A 48 4.45 21.08 23.74
C TYR A 48 3.79 21.59 25.03
N HIS A 49 2.53 21.98 25.00
CA HIS A 49 1.77 22.19 26.24
C HIS A 49 1.37 20.82 26.79
N ALA A 50 1.96 20.44 27.92
CA ALA A 50 1.52 19.28 28.69
C ALA A 50 0.04 19.47 29.08
N PRO A 51 -0.82 18.43 28.96
CA PRO A 51 -2.21 18.54 29.36
C PRO A 51 -2.29 18.73 30.88
N LYS A 52 -3.09 19.71 31.32
CA LYS A 52 -3.40 19.93 32.74
C LYS A 52 -4.09 18.68 33.29
N ILE A 53 -3.54 18.09 34.34
CA ILE A 53 -4.20 17.05 35.14
C ILE A 53 -5.35 17.73 35.88
N VAL A 54 -6.58 17.48 35.45
CA VAL A 54 -7.78 17.77 36.23
C VAL A 54 -8.14 16.47 36.95
N ALA A 55 -7.94 16.45 38.26
CA ALA A 55 -8.42 15.40 39.13
C ALA A 55 -9.93 15.60 39.38
N ALA A 56 -10.77 14.83 38.69
CA ALA A 56 -12.13 14.48 39.10
C ALA A 56 -12.62 13.38 38.15
N GLY A 57 -13.01 12.23 38.70
CA GLY A 57 -13.40 11.07 37.91
C GLY A 57 -14.66 11.30 37.09
N GLN A 58 -14.62 10.94 35.81
CA GLN A 58 -15.76 10.50 35.04
C GLN A 58 -15.24 9.89 33.72
N ASP A 59 -15.51 8.60 33.54
CA ASP A 59 -15.48 7.82 32.29
C ASP A 59 -14.60 8.31 31.14
N THR A 60 -13.46 7.64 30.95
CA THR A 60 -12.83 7.56 29.64
C THR A 60 -13.79 6.81 28.70
N LEU A 61 -14.73 7.54 28.10
CA LEU A 61 -15.39 7.11 26.88
C LEU A 61 -14.31 7.05 25.80
N GLN A 62 -13.63 5.91 25.76
CA GLN A 62 -12.80 5.54 24.63
C GLN A 62 -13.75 5.57 23.43
N ASP A 63 -13.56 6.52 22.52
CA ASP A 63 -14.35 6.67 21.30
C ASP A 63 -14.19 5.40 20.46
N GLU A 64 -14.97 4.38 20.79
CA GLU A 64 -14.95 3.07 20.17
C GLU A 64 -15.46 3.24 18.74
N PHE A 65 -14.62 2.89 17.77
CA PHE A 65 -14.97 3.04 16.37
C PHE A 65 -15.77 1.83 15.92
N ASP A 66 -17.08 1.86 16.14
CA ASP A 66 -17.99 0.78 15.72
C ASP A 66 -18.67 1.07 14.36
N GLY A 67 -18.27 2.13 13.65
CA GLY A 67 -18.84 2.48 12.34
C GLY A 67 -20.32 2.91 12.32
N LYS A 68 -21.05 2.78 13.44
CA LYS A 68 -22.49 3.10 13.58
C LYS A 68 -22.82 4.59 13.44
N ARG A 69 -21.84 5.48 13.62
CA ARG A 69 -22.04 6.93 13.51
C ARG A 69 -22.02 7.36 12.04
N LEU A 70 -23.15 7.89 11.55
CA LEU A 70 -23.27 8.40 10.19
C LEU A 70 -22.25 9.51 9.92
N ARG A 71 -21.52 9.39 8.81
CA ARG A 71 -20.55 10.38 8.32
C ARG A 71 -21.02 10.94 6.98
N LYS A 72 -20.69 12.20 6.72
CA LYS A 72 -20.97 12.84 5.42
C LYS A 72 -20.23 12.11 4.31
N SER A 73 -20.85 12.03 3.13
CA SER A 73 -20.19 11.55 1.92
C SER A 73 -19.06 12.52 1.55
N VAL A 74 -17.88 11.98 1.27
CA VAL A 74 -16.67 12.75 0.91
C VAL A 74 -16.00 12.05 -0.26
N MET A 75 -15.71 12.80 -1.32
CA MET A 75 -14.90 12.31 -2.44
C MET A 75 -13.49 12.03 -1.94
N ARG A 76 -13.00 10.82 -2.17
CA ARG A 76 -11.70 10.36 -1.67
C ARG A 76 -10.67 10.45 -2.79
N LYS A 77 -9.43 10.77 -2.43
CA LYS A 77 -8.30 10.63 -3.37
C LYS A 77 -8.14 9.15 -3.70
N THR A 78 -8.02 8.86 -4.99
CA THR A 78 -7.91 7.51 -5.53
C THR A 78 -6.76 7.47 -6.52
N VAL A 79 -5.95 6.43 -6.44
CA VAL A 79 -4.97 6.08 -7.47
C VAL A 79 -5.53 4.88 -8.19
N ASP A 80 -6.13 5.11 -9.36
CA ASP A 80 -6.72 4.07 -10.17
C ASP A 80 -5.78 3.68 -11.30
N TYR A 81 -5.40 2.40 -11.35
CA TYR A 81 -4.57 1.86 -12.42
C TYR A 81 -5.41 1.33 -13.60
N ASN A 82 -6.73 1.17 -13.44
CA ASN A 82 -7.59 0.57 -14.47
C ASN A 82 -7.58 1.37 -15.78
N SER A 83 -7.62 2.70 -15.69
CA SER A 83 -7.53 3.58 -16.87
C SER A 83 -6.26 3.34 -17.68
N ALA A 84 -5.11 3.22 -17.01
CA ALA A 84 -3.83 2.93 -17.65
C ALA A 84 -3.79 1.52 -18.26
N ILE A 85 -4.35 0.51 -17.58
CA ILE A 85 -4.43 -0.85 -18.12
C ILE A 85 -5.30 -0.89 -19.37
N ILE A 86 -6.49 -0.27 -19.35
CA ILE A 86 -7.39 -0.19 -20.50
C ILE A 86 -6.67 0.46 -21.68
N LYS A 87 -6.01 1.60 -21.44
CA LYS A 87 -5.23 2.29 -22.47
C LYS A 87 -4.10 1.42 -23.03
N SER A 88 -3.44 0.64 -22.19
CA SER A 88 -2.41 -0.32 -22.63
C SER A 88 -3.00 -1.44 -23.49
N LEU A 89 -4.21 -1.90 -23.20
CA LEU A 89 -4.88 -2.94 -24.00
C LEU A 89 -5.31 -2.40 -25.37
N GLU A 90 -5.85 -1.19 -25.42
CA GLU A 90 -6.16 -0.48 -26.68
C GLU A 90 -4.90 -0.31 -27.54
N ASN A 91 -3.80 0.09 -26.91
CA ASN A 91 -2.52 0.29 -27.58
C ASN A 91 -1.90 -1.01 -28.11
N ARG A 92 -2.11 -2.14 -27.43
CA ARG A 92 -1.57 -3.45 -27.85
C ARG A 92 -2.09 -3.91 -29.21
N VAL A 93 -3.24 -3.39 -29.66
CA VAL A 93 -3.83 -3.72 -30.96
C VAL A 93 -2.92 -3.28 -32.12
N TRP A 94 -2.19 -2.16 -31.96
CA TRP A 94 -1.43 -1.54 -33.05
C TRP A 94 0.05 -1.26 -32.70
N GLN A 95 0.39 -1.17 -31.42
CA GLN A 95 1.78 -1.04 -30.97
C GLN A 95 2.44 -2.40 -31.00
N ARG A 96 3.42 -2.58 -31.89
CA ARG A 96 4.24 -3.80 -31.93
C ARG A 96 5.22 -3.82 -30.76
N ASP A 97 5.88 -2.67 -30.55
CA ASP A 97 6.91 -2.46 -29.54
C ASP A 97 6.82 -1.05 -28.94
N TYR A 98 7.68 -0.76 -27.94
CA TYR A 98 7.79 0.58 -27.33
C TYR A 98 8.13 1.71 -28.32
N ARG A 99 8.70 1.38 -29.49
CA ARG A 99 9.06 2.35 -30.54
C ARG A 99 7.86 2.96 -31.25
N ASP A 100 6.76 2.22 -31.32
CA ASP A 100 5.51 2.70 -31.92
C ASP A 100 4.69 3.53 -30.91
N ARG A 101 5.09 3.57 -29.63
CA ARG A 101 4.41 4.30 -28.56
C ARG A 101 4.52 5.80 -28.78
N ARG A 102 3.39 6.50 -28.70
CA ARG A 102 3.36 7.98 -28.72
C ARG A 102 4.03 8.54 -27.47
N ALA A 103 4.83 9.59 -27.65
CA ALA A 103 5.47 10.28 -26.54
C ALA A 103 4.40 10.99 -25.68
N LEU A 104 4.45 10.75 -24.37
CA LEU A 104 3.58 11.44 -23.41
C LEU A 104 4.12 12.86 -23.20
N GLN A 105 3.30 13.87 -23.49
CA GLN A 105 3.71 15.26 -23.26
C GLN A 105 3.57 15.63 -21.77
N PRO A 106 4.42 16.52 -21.24
CA PRO A 106 4.42 16.92 -19.84
C PRO A 106 3.31 17.95 -19.54
N ASP A 107 2.06 17.60 -19.85
CA ASP A 107 0.88 18.41 -19.58
C ASP A 107 -0.21 17.55 -18.90
N VAL A 108 -1.01 18.18 -18.05
CA VAL A 108 -2.12 17.57 -17.29
C VAL A 108 -3.13 16.91 -18.22
N MET A 109 -3.32 17.44 -19.43
CA MET A 109 -4.26 16.88 -20.41
C MET A 109 -3.93 15.45 -20.82
N TYR A 110 -2.66 15.03 -20.69
CA TYR A 110 -2.19 13.70 -21.10
C TYR A 110 -2.29 12.65 -19.99
N TYR A 111 -2.87 12.96 -18.82
CA TYR A 111 -3.12 11.95 -17.79
C TYR A 111 -3.83 10.68 -18.30
N PRO A 112 -4.85 10.75 -19.18
CA PRO A 112 -5.52 9.57 -19.71
C PRO A 112 -4.66 8.70 -20.64
N ASP A 113 -3.58 9.25 -21.19
CA ASP A 113 -2.68 8.52 -22.09
C ASP A 113 -1.53 7.81 -21.34
N LEU A 114 -1.51 7.91 -20.00
CA LEU A 114 -0.52 7.24 -19.17
C LEU A 114 -0.69 5.72 -19.25
N LEU A 115 0.43 5.01 -19.40
CA LEU A 115 0.47 3.54 -19.44
C LEU A 115 1.04 2.97 -18.13
N PRO A 116 0.77 1.69 -17.80
CA PRO A 116 1.36 1.07 -16.63
C PRO A 116 2.88 0.84 -16.85
N PRO A 117 3.67 0.66 -15.77
CA PRO A 117 5.11 0.43 -15.87
C PRO A 117 5.56 -0.69 -16.83
N PRO A 118 4.85 -1.82 -16.98
CA PRO A 118 5.21 -2.85 -17.96
C PRO A 118 5.20 -2.37 -19.42
N SER A 119 4.49 -1.29 -19.74
CA SER A 119 4.48 -0.69 -21.08
C SER A 119 5.69 0.24 -21.34
N TYR A 120 6.52 0.51 -20.31
CA TYR A 120 7.72 1.34 -20.37
C TYR A 120 9.00 0.54 -20.09
N VAL A 121 9.17 -0.58 -20.79
CA VAL A 121 10.38 -1.43 -20.67
C VAL A 121 11.66 -0.67 -21.02
N ASP A 122 11.55 0.29 -21.94
CA ASP A 122 12.63 1.19 -22.38
C ASP A 122 12.96 2.30 -21.38
N ASN A 123 11.98 2.71 -20.55
CA ASN A 123 12.11 3.87 -19.68
C ASN A 123 11.64 3.56 -18.24
N PRO A 124 12.51 2.96 -17.41
CA PRO A 124 12.17 2.59 -16.05
C PRO A 124 11.90 3.80 -15.13
N ILE A 125 12.26 5.03 -15.55
CA ILE A 125 12.02 6.24 -14.74
C ILE A 125 10.52 6.48 -14.46
N ASN A 126 9.64 5.91 -15.30
CA ASN A 126 8.19 5.98 -15.10
C ASN A 126 7.76 5.41 -13.74
N ALA A 127 8.49 4.44 -13.19
CA ALA A 127 8.17 3.81 -11.91
C ALA A 127 8.74 4.56 -10.68
N VAL A 128 9.31 5.75 -10.87
CA VAL A 128 9.84 6.57 -9.77
C VAL A 128 8.69 7.31 -9.06
N THR A 129 8.19 6.72 -7.98
CA THR A 129 6.99 7.16 -7.24
C THR A 129 7.26 8.25 -6.21
N THR A 130 7.70 9.44 -6.65
CA THR A 130 7.96 10.59 -5.75
C THR A 130 6.70 11.40 -5.39
N ARG A 131 5.59 11.17 -6.08
CA ARG A 131 4.33 11.88 -5.84
C ARG A 131 3.63 11.33 -4.60
N PHE A 132 3.62 12.12 -3.54
CA PHE A 132 2.90 11.77 -2.31
C PHE A 132 1.37 11.69 -2.55
N VAL A 133 0.75 10.61 -2.09
CA VAL A 133 -0.70 10.35 -2.25
C VAL A 133 -1.45 10.60 -0.93
N LYS A 134 -1.11 9.85 0.12
CA LYS A 134 -1.85 9.84 1.39
C LYS A 134 -0.99 9.31 2.54
N THR A 135 -1.19 9.86 3.73
CA THR A 135 -0.73 9.25 4.98
C THR A 135 -1.87 8.41 5.56
N ALA A 136 -1.66 7.11 5.69
CA ALA A 136 -2.58 6.18 6.34
C ALA A 136 -2.12 5.93 7.78
N THR A 137 -2.96 6.27 8.77
CA THR A 137 -2.63 6.12 10.20
C THR A 137 -3.80 5.54 10.98
N ASN A 138 -3.50 4.65 11.91
CA ASN A 138 -4.48 4.16 12.88
C ASN A 138 -4.75 5.17 13.99
N LYS A 139 -5.86 4.95 14.70
CA LYS A 139 -6.18 5.71 15.93
C LYS A 139 -5.09 5.50 16.98
N MET A 140 -4.76 4.24 17.25
CA MET A 140 -3.62 3.86 18.08
C MET A 140 -2.38 3.86 17.20
N ARG A 141 -1.41 4.71 17.54
CA ARG A 141 -0.18 4.86 16.77
C ARG A 141 0.85 3.87 17.28
N CYS A 142 1.05 2.80 16.52
CA CYS A 142 2.12 1.85 16.72
C CYS A 142 3.10 1.93 15.54
N PRO A 143 4.41 1.77 15.78
CA PRO A 143 5.38 1.57 14.71
C PRO A 143 5.00 0.40 13.80
N ILE A 144 5.14 0.59 12.49
CA ILE A 144 4.91 -0.45 11.48
C ILE A 144 6.27 -1.03 11.11
N PHE A 145 6.42 -2.35 11.19
CA PHE A 145 7.68 -3.04 10.90
C PHE A 145 7.69 -3.68 9.51
N CYS A 146 6.53 -4.15 9.04
CA CYS A 146 6.41 -4.78 7.73
C CYS A 146 5.12 -4.38 7.03
N MET A 147 5.14 -4.46 5.70
CA MET A 147 3.98 -4.25 4.85
C MET A 147 4.05 -5.17 3.64
N ALA A 148 2.90 -5.66 3.20
CA ALA A 148 2.78 -6.46 1.99
C ALA A 148 1.46 -6.16 1.28
N TRP A 149 1.54 -5.99 -0.03
CA TRP A 149 0.34 -5.98 -0.88
C TRP A 149 -0.25 -7.39 -0.94
N THR A 150 -1.57 -7.51 -0.98
CA THR A 150 -2.18 -8.76 -1.42
C THR A 150 -1.77 -9.03 -2.88
N PRO A 151 -1.61 -10.29 -3.30
CA PRO A 151 -1.14 -10.60 -4.65
C PRO A 151 -2.05 -10.03 -5.75
N GLU A 152 -3.36 -10.00 -5.48
CA GLU A 152 -4.37 -9.36 -6.33
C GLU A 152 -4.27 -7.81 -6.39
N GLY A 153 -3.45 -7.17 -5.54
CA GLY A 153 -3.32 -5.71 -5.46
C GLY A 153 -4.50 -4.98 -4.80
N ARG A 154 -5.54 -5.70 -4.38
CA ARG A 154 -6.76 -5.13 -3.78
C ARG A 154 -6.52 -4.45 -2.44
N ARG A 155 -5.62 -4.99 -1.61
CA ARG A 155 -5.39 -4.54 -0.24
C ARG A 155 -3.90 -4.41 0.06
N LEU A 156 -3.57 -3.47 0.93
CA LEU A 156 -2.26 -3.37 1.57
C LEU A 156 -2.41 -3.82 3.02
N VAL A 157 -1.63 -4.83 3.41
CA VAL A 157 -1.56 -5.32 4.78
C VAL A 157 -0.34 -4.69 5.45
N THR A 158 -0.51 -4.20 6.67
CA THR A 158 0.57 -3.60 7.48
C THR A 158 0.63 -4.31 8.82
N GLY A 159 1.84 -4.69 9.25
CA GLY A 159 2.10 -5.34 10.54
C GLY A 159 2.70 -4.34 11.53
N ALA A 160 2.01 -4.15 12.65
CA ALA A 160 2.39 -3.20 13.69
C ALA A 160 3.19 -3.86 14.83
N SER A 161 3.82 -3.02 15.66
CA SER A 161 4.46 -3.45 16.90
C SER A 161 3.49 -4.03 17.93
N SER A 162 2.20 -3.70 17.85
CA SER A 162 1.13 -4.25 18.69
C SER A 162 0.76 -5.69 18.34
N GLY A 163 1.32 -6.25 17.24
CA GLY A 163 0.89 -7.54 16.73
C GLY A 163 -0.36 -7.47 15.83
N GLU A 164 -0.89 -6.27 15.61
CA GLU A 164 -2.06 -6.03 14.76
C GLU A 164 -1.70 -6.02 13.27
N PHE A 165 -2.60 -6.59 12.46
CA PHE A 165 -2.68 -6.32 11.03
C PHE A 165 -3.69 -5.22 10.79
N THR A 166 -3.29 -4.20 10.04
CA THR A 166 -4.23 -3.24 9.47
C THR A 166 -4.30 -3.41 7.96
N LEU A 167 -5.51 -3.59 7.46
CA LEU A 167 -5.83 -3.74 6.06
C LEU A 167 -6.30 -2.40 5.50
N TRP A 168 -5.62 -1.96 4.45
CA TRP A 168 -5.93 -0.74 3.72
C TRP A 168 -6.43 -1.07 2.33
N ASN A 169 -7.42 -0.33 1.86
CA ASN A 169 -7.90 -0.43 0.48
C ASN A 169 -6.79 -0.01 -0.51
N GLY A 170 -6.53 -0.79 -1.54
CA GLY A 170 -5.41 -0.56 -2.46
C GLY A 170 -5.53 0.65 -3.37
N LEU A 171 -6.76 1.04 -3.74
CA LEU A 171 -7.02 2.17 -4.65
C LEU A 171 -7.13 3.50 -3.88
N THR A 172 -7.78 3.46 -2.72
CA THR A 172 -8.19 4.67 -1.97
C THR A 172 -7.46 4.85 -0.64
N PHE A 173 -6.66 3.85 -0.23
CA PHE A 173 -5.90 3.81 1.02
C PHE A 173 -6.75 4.10 2.27
N ASN A 174 -8.01 3.67 2.24
CA ASN A 174 -8.89 3.78 3.40
C ASN A 174 -8.76 2.56 4.30
N PHE A 175 -9.00 2.77 5.58
CA PHE A 175 -9.11 1.68 6.54
C PHE A 175 -10.25 0.74 6.11
N GLU A 176 -9.95 -0.56 6.02
CA GLU A 176 -10.97 -1.59 5.83
C GLU A 176 -11.23 -2.33 7.13
N THR A 177 -10.19 -2.92 7.72
CA THR A 177 -10.31 -3.67 8.97
C THR A 177 -8.97 -3.72 9.71
N ILE A 178 -9.05 -4.07 10.99
CA ILE A 178 -7.92 -4.37 11.86
C ILE A 178 -8.14 -5.74 12.48
N LEU A 179 -7.07 -6.51 12.61
CA LEU A 179 -7.10 -7.86 13.18
C LEU A 179 -5.92 -8.06 14.11
N GLN A 180 -6.16 -8.61 15.30
CA GLN A 180 -5.09 -9.04 16.19
C GLN A 180 -4.48 -10.33 15.63
N ALA A 181 -3.31 -10.22 15.00
CA ALA A 181 -2.70 -11.33 14.28
C ALA A 181 -1.70 -12.09 15.14
N HIS A 182 -0.89 -11.38 15.91
CA HIS A 182 0.13 -11.90 16.81
C HIS A 182 0.02 -11.22 18.18
N ASP A 183 0.54 -11.86 19.22
CA ASP A 183 0.62 -11.27 20.57
C ASP A 183 1.92 -10.46 20.77
N SER A 184 2.79 -10.50 19.75
CA SER A 184 4.12 -9.93 19.73
C SER A 184 4.32 -9.12 18.44
N PRO A 185 5.27 -8.17 18.37
CA PRO A 185 5.51 -7.39 17.17
C PRO A 185 5.66 -8.25 15.91
N VAL A 186 4.87 -7.96 14.88
CA VAL A 186 5.01 -8.60 13.57
C VAL A 186 6.26 -8.04 12.92
N ARG A 187 7.22 -8.90 12.56
CA ARG A 187 8.50 -8.46 11.98
C ARG A 187 8.57 -8.65 10.48
N THR A 188 7.91 -9.68 9.98
CA THR A 188 8.01 -10.06 8.58
C THR A 188 6.72 -10.69 8.09
N MET A 189 6.43 -10.46 6.81
CA MET A 189 5.21 -10.89 6.13
C MET A 189 5.54 -11.14 4.67
N VAL A 190 5.24 -12.34 4.16
CA VAL A 190 5.52 -12.71 2.78
C VAL A 190 4.36 -13.53 2.23
N TRP A 191 4.00 -13.27 0.97
CA TRP A 191 3.07 -14.09 0.22
C TRP A 191 3.78 -15.22 -0.51
N SER A 192 3.10 -16.36 -0.63
CA SER A 192 3.51 -17.44 -1.50
C SER A 192 3.37 -17.02 -2.97
N HIS A 193 4.17 -17.63 -3.84
CA HIS A 193 4.12 -17.37 -5.28
C HIS A 193 2.82 -17.84 -5.94
N ASN A 194 2.12 -18.81 -5.33
CA ASN A 194 0.80 -19.27 -5.77
C ASN A 194 -0.36 -18.44 -5.20
N GLU A 195 -0.06 -17.33 -4.51
CA GLU A 195 -1.03 -16.36 -3.97
C GLU A 195 -2.01 -16.91 -2.92
N SER A 196 -1.88 -18.19 -2.56
CA SER A 196 -2.84 -18.91 -1.72
C SER A 196 -2.56 -18.70 -0.23
N TRP A 197 -1.31 -18.41 0.12
CA TRP A 197 -0.84 -18.37 1.49
C TRP A 197 -0.04 -17.10 1.75
N MET A 198 -0.26 -16.53 2.92
CA MET A 198 0.62 -15.53 3.51
C MET A 198 1.23 -16.11 4.78
N VAL A 199 2.54 -15.92 4.94
CA VAL A 199 3.29 -16.38 6.10
C VAL A 199 3.88 -15.19 6.81
N THR A 200 3.67 -15.16 8.12
CA THR A 200 4.09 -14.05 8.99
C THR A 200 4.91 -14.57 10.15
N GLY A 201 5.89 -13.77 10.56
CA GLY A 201 6.79 -14.07 11.67
C GLY A 201 6.80 -12.92 12.66
N ASP A 202 6.78 -13.27 13.95
CA ASP A 202 6.80 -12.30 15.04
C ASP A 202 8.13 -12.29 15.81
N HIS A 203 8.20 -11.37 16.77
CA HIS A 203 9.34 -11.20 17.66
C HIS A 203 9.45 -12.30 18.72
N ALA A 204 8.41 -13.11 18.94
CA ALA A 204 8.42 -14.23 19.88
C ALA A 204 8.86 -15.56 19.22
N GLY A 205 9.11 -15.56 17.91
CA GLY A 205 9.57 -16.73 17.16
C GLY A 205 8.44 -17.62 16.63
N TYR A 206 7.20 -17.13 16.65
CA TYR A 206 6.07 -17.82 16.04
C TYR A 206 5.92 -17.46 14.57
N VAL A 207 5.62 -18.50 13.80
CA VAL A 207 5.23 -18.38 12.40
C VAL A 207 3.76 -18.74 12.28
N LYS A 208 2.99 -17.89 11.59
CA LYS A 208 1.56 -18.09 11.33
C LYS A 208 1.29 -18.15 9.83
N TYR A 209 0.37 -19.03 9.45
CA TYR A 209 -0.14 -19.18 8.09
C TYR A 209 -1.51 -18.54 7.97
N TRP A 210 -1.68 -17.79 6.90
CA TRP A 210 -2.88 -17.04 6.60
C TRP A 210 -3.38 -17.36 5.20
N GLN A 211 -4.70 -17.48 5.08
CA GLN A 211 -5.38 -17.49 3.79
C GLN A 211 -5.55 -16.07 3.25
N SER A 212 -5.93 -15.94 1.98
CA SER A 212 -6.23 -14.65 1.33
C SER A 212 -7.33 -13.83 2.03
N ASN A 213 -8.26 -14.51 2.69
CA ASN A 213 -9.32 -13.91 3.52
C ASN A 213 -8.83 -13.45 4.91
N MET A 214 -7.52 -13.50 5.19
CA MET A 214 -6.90 -13.21 6.50
C MET A 214 -7.35 -14.15 7.64
N ASN A 215 -7.78 -15.37 7.31
CA ASN A 215 -8.02 -16.39 8.31
C ASN A 215 -6.70 -17.07 8.72
N ASN A 216 -6.49 -17.24 10.03
CA ASN A 216 -5.35 -17.99 10.56
C ASN A 216 -5.65 -19.48 10.43
N VAL A 217 -4.77 -20.21 9.75
CA VAL A 217 -4.93 -21.67 9.54
C VAL A 217 -4.09 -22.48 10.49
N LYS A 218 -2.84 -22.06 10.72
CA LYS A 218 -1.90 -22.80 11.55
C LYS A 218 -0.87 -21.84 12.14
N MET A 219 -0.49 -22.12 13.38
CA MET A 219 0.63 -21.46 14.04
C MET A 219 1.59 -22.50 14.61
N PHE A 220 2.88 -22.21 14.57
CA PHE A 220 3.90 -23.03 15.22
C PHE A 220 5.05 -22.14 15.68
N GLN A 221 5.76 -22.59 16.71
CA GLN A 221 6.97 -21.92 17.16
C GLN A 221 8.14 -22.43 16.32
N ALA A 222 8.63 -21.59 15.40
CA ALA A 222 9.79 -21.93 14.58
C ALA A 222 11.08 -21.76 15.38
N HIS A 223 11.13 -20.69 16.17
CA HIS A 223 12.31 -20.26 16.91
C HIS A 223 11.96 -19.84 18.33
N LYS A 224 12.94 -19.86 19.23
CA LYS A 224 12.81 -19.31 20.58
C LYS A 224 13.08 -17.80 20.62
N GLU A 225 13.61 -17.26 19.53
CA GLU A 225 14.02 -15.87 19.39
C GLU A 225 13.25 -15.17 18.26
N ALA A 226 13.51 -13.87 18.12
CA ALA A 226 12.83 -13.03 17.15
C ALA A 226 13.15 -13.38 15.70
N ILE A 227 12.09 -13.58 14.90
CA ILE A 227 12.23 -13.76 13.46
C ILE A 227 12.40 -12.39 12.82
N ARG A 228 13.46 -12.21 12.03
CA ARG A 228 13.76 -10.92 11.35
C ARG A 228 13.44 -10.94 9.87
N GLY A 229 13.51 -12.10 9.24
CA GLY A 229 13.23 -12.25 7.82
C GLY A 229 12.56 -13.58 7.55
N LEU A 230 11.60 -13.56 6.63
CA LEU A 230 11.05 -14.73 5.98
C LEU A 230 11.27 -14.57 4.47
N ARG A 231 11.54 -15.67 3.78
CA ARG A 231 11.57 -15.70 2.33
C ARG A 231 11.00 -17.00 1.82
N TYR A 232 10.13 -16.92 0.83
CA TYR A 232 9.66 -18.07 0.07
C TYR A 232 10.66 -18.47 -1.00
N THR A 233 10.88 -19.77 -1.17
CA THR A 233 11.64 -20.36 -2.28
C THR A 233 10.73 -21.25 -3.12
N ILE A 234 10.89 -21.14 -4.44
CA ILE A 234 10.31 -22.06 -5.41
C ILE A 234 11.27 -23.24 -5.61
N HIS A 235 10.77 -24.46 -5.48
CA HIS A 235 11.51 -25.64 -5.92
C HIS A 235 11.05 -26.00 -7.34
N HIS A 236 11.98 -26.11 -8.28
CA HIS A 236 11.67 -26.44 -9.69
C HIS A 236 11.32 -27.92 -9.89
N THR A 237 11.73 -28.78 -8.97
CA THR A 237 11.61 -30.25 -9.05
C THR A 237 10.58 -30.83 -8.10
N SER A 238 10.02 -30.00 -7.21
CA SER A 238 9.02 -30.42 -6.23
C SER A 238 7.95 -29.35 -6.10
N PRO A 239 6.66 -29.69 -5.97
CA PRO A 239 5.60 -28.71 -5.73
C PRO A 239 5.72 -27.99 -4.38
N TYR A 240 6.68 -28.39 -3.54
CA TYR A 240 6.85 -27.84 -2.20
C TYR A 240 7.44 -26.44 -2.22
N VAL A 241 6.95 -25.66 -1.27
CA VAL A 241 7.35 -24.30 -1.06
C VAL A 241 8.10 -24.28 0.26
N SER A 242 9.35 -23.83 0.26
CA SER A 242 10.13 -23.73 1.49
C SER A 242 10.19 -22.27 1.94
N CYS A 243 10.08 -22.01 3.23
CA CYS A 243 10.34 -20.69 3.79
C CYS A 243 11.63 -20.68 4.62
N ALA A 244 12.54 -19.75 4.30
CA ALA A 244 13.76 -19.53 5.07
C ALA A 244 13.52 -18.44 6.10
N THR A 245 13.88 -18.70 7.35
CA THR A 245 13.82 -17.75 8.47
C THR A 245 15.23 -17.31 8.88
N VAL A 246 15.40 -16.02 9.15
CA VAL A 246 16.65 -15.45 9.68
C VAL A 246 16.40 -14.88 11.08
N ILE A 247 17.29 -15.21 12.02
CA ILE A 247 17.25 -14.79 13.43
C ILE A 247 18.34 -13.73 13.70
N ASP A 248 18.32 -13.13 14.88
CA ASP A 248 19.36 -12.23 15.38
C ASP A 248 20.74 -12.89 15.46
N ASP A 249 20.80 -14.18 15.80
CA ASP A 249 22.02 -14.95 15.61
C ASP A 249 22.15 -15.38 14.14
N PRO A 250 23.11 -14.82 13.37
CA PRO A 250 23.26 -15.10 11.94
C PRO A 250 23.70 -16.54 11.63
N SER A 251 23.99 -17.32 12.67
CA SER A 251 24.35 -18.73 12.58
C SER A 251 23.15 -19.64 12.35
N ILE A 252 21.92 -19.20 12.62
CA ILE A 252 20.73 -20.04 12.57
C ILE A 252 19.83 -19.62 11.41
N LEU A 253 19.77 -20.46 10.39
CA LEU A 253 18.69 -20.47 9.41
C LEU A 253 17.82 -21.70 9.67
N ALA A 254 16.50 -21.50 9.81
CA ALA A 254 15.58 -22.61 9.63
C ALA A 254 14.89 -22.51 8.27
N VAL A 255 14.97 -23.60 7.52
CA VAL A 255 14.12 -23.83 6.36
C VAL A 255 12.94 -24.67 6.82
N VAL A 256 11.74 -24.16 6.62
CA VAL A 256 10.48 -24.86 6.88
C VAL A 256 9.90 -25.26 5.54
N GLU A 257 9.77 -26.56 5.31
CA GLU A 257 9.09 -27.10 4.13
C GLU A 257 7.57 -27.06 4.33
N ILE A 258 6.85 -26.62 3.31
CA ILE A 258 5.38 -26.59 3.27
C ILE A 258 4.96 -27.71 2.33
N SER A 259 4.99 -28.94 2.84
CA SER A 259 4.39 -30.13 2.22
C SER A 259 3.37 -30.70 3.19
N ASP A 260 2.10 -30.70 2.79
CA ASP A 260 0.93 -31.27 3.47
C ASP A 260 1.08 -31.58 4.97
N MET A 261 1.06 -30.52 5.79
CA MET A 261 1.02 -30.57 7.25
C MET A 261 2.24 -31.16 7.97
N THR A 262 3.28 -31.61 7.28
CA THR A 262 4.55 -32.04 7.88
C THR A 262 5.56 -30.91 7.93
N LEU A 263 6.10 -30.68 9.14
CA LEU A 263 7.05 -29.60 9.40
C LEU A 263 8.45 -30.19 9.47
N ILE A 264 9.27 -29.94 8.44
CA ILE A 264 10.67 -30.35 8.43
C ILE A 264 11.50 -29.11 8.79
N LEU A 265 12.18 -29.17 9.94
CA LEU A 265 13.12 -28.14 10.40
C LEU A 265 14.52 -28.51 9.92
N PHE A 266 15.06 -27.76 8.97
CA PHE A 266 16.49 -27.80 8.67
C PHE A 266 17.22 -26.77 9.54
N LEU A 267 17.97 -27.21 10.55
CA LEU A 267 18.88 -26.36 11.31
C LEU A 267 20.23 -26.30 10.58
N PHE A 268 20.55 -25.16 9.99
CA PHE A 268 21.88 -24.92 9.43
C PHE A 268 22.80 -24.34 10.51
N TRP A 269 23.96 -24.95 10.73
CA TRP A 269 25.06 -24.39 11.52
C TRP A 269 26.12 -23.86 10.56
N PHE A 270 26.29 -22.54 10.47
CA PHE A 270 27.45 -21.97 9.77
C PHE A 270 28.68 -21.98 10.69
N TYR A 271 29.57 -22.95 10.50
CA TYR A 271 30.94 -22.81 11.01
C TYR A 271 31.72 -21.86 10.08
N ASN A 272 32.30 -20.81 10.65
CA ASN A 272 33.20 -19.89 9.94
C ASN A 272 34.49 -20.64 9.55
N ILE A 273 34.53 -21.20 8.34
CA ILE A 273 35.78 -21.56 7.66
C ILE A 273 35.77 -20.88 6.29
N LEU A 274 36.87 -20.18 6.03
CA LEU A 274 37.12 -19.27 4.91
C LEU A 274 36.48 -19.66 3.56
N VAL A 275 35.83 -18.66 2.96
CA VAL A 275 35.74 -18.37 1.50
C VAL A 275 34.87 -19.27 0.61
N LEU A 276 34.32 -20.40 1.06
CA LEU A 276 33.24 -21.10 0.32
C LEU A 276 31.98 -21.27 1.16
N LYS A 277 30.87 -20.67 0.71
CA LYS A 277 29.52 -20.97 1.21
C LYS A 277 29.08 -22.33 0.67
N THR A 278 29.57 -23.41 1.26
CA THR A 278 29.11 -24.76 0.93
C THR A 278 27.80 -25.04 1.66
N LEU A 279 26.73 -25.22 0.91
CA LEU A 279 25.42 -25.65 1.41
C LEU A 279 25.50 -27.16 1.70
N ILE A 280 25.51 -27.55 2.97
CA ILE A 280 25.39 -28.97 3.35
C ILE A 280 23.94 -29.23 3.74
N LEU A 281 23.22 -29.97 2.89
CA LEU A 281 21.91 -30.52 3.22
C LEU A 281 22.10 -31.75 4.11
N VAL A 282 21.65 -31.67 5.36
CA VAL A 282 21.54 -32.85 6.23
C VAL A 282 20.07 -33.20 6.36
N TRP A 283 19.75 -34.40 5.88
CA TRP A 283 18.42 -35.00 5.91
C TRP A 283 18.23 -35.72 7.26
N VAL A 284 17.24 -35.32 8.04
CA VAL A 284 16.85 -36.06 9.25
C VAL A 284 15.39 -36.47 9.10
N HIS A 285 15.17 -37.76 8.86
CA HIS A 285 13.85 -38.36 8.89
C HIS A 285 13.34 -38.41 10.33
N ARG A 286 12.10 -38.01 10.56
CA ARG A 286 11.22 -38.70 11.49
C ARG A 286 10.03 -39.26 10.72
#